data_AF-A0A2W4IVM5-F1
#
_entry.id   AF-A0A2W4IVM5-F1
#
_cell.length_a   1.000
_cell.length_b   1.000
_cell.length_c   1.000
_cell.angle_alpha   90.00
_cell.angle_beta   90.00
_cell.angle_gamma   90.00
#
_symmetry.space_group_name_H-M   'P 1'
#
loop_
_entity.id
_entity.type
_entity.pdbx_description
1 polymer ?
#
loop_
_entity_poly.entity_id
_entity_poly.type
_entity_poly.pdbx_seq_one_letter_code
_entity_poly.pdbx_strand_id
1 'polypeptide(L)' 'RGGFRGDVNKGVGRLAHRGWIRLEGKSVLILDPERLARRAR' A
#
# COMPACT_ATOMS: atom_id res chain seq x y z
N ARG A 1 6.42 -12.03 -12.02
CA ARG A 1 5.81 -13.21 -11.35
C ARG A 1 4.83 -12.66 -10.30
N GLY A 2 3.53 -12.78 -10.54
CA GLY A 2 2.49 -12.07 -9.77
C GLY A 2 2.39 -12.59 -8.34
N GLY A 3 2.53 -11.69 -7.37
CA GLY A 3 2.37 -11.99 -5.95
C GLY A 3 0.94 -12.40 -5.62
N PHE A 4 0.80 -13.34 -4.69
CA PHE A 4 -0.48 -13.89 -4.25
C PHE A 4 -1.42 -12.76 -3.81
N ARG A 5 -2.64 -12.72 -4.35
CA ARG A 5 -3.63 -11.65 -4.11
C ARG A 5 -3.90 -11.40 -2.62
N GLY A 6 -3.80 -12.44 -1.79
CA GLY A 6 -3.95 -12.35 -0.33
C GLY A 6 -2.82 -11.57 0.36
N ASP A 7 -1.57 -11.72 -0.11
CA ASP A 7 -0.41 -11.00 0.42
C ASP A 7 -0.42 -9.54 0.03
N VAL A 8 -0.84 -9.25 -1.22
CA VAL A 8 -1.01 -7.86 -1.69
C VAL A 8 -2.09 -7.15 -0.87
N ASN A 9 -3.24 -7.78 -0.64
CA ASN A 9 -4.32 -7.16 0.14
C ASN A 9 -3.91 -6.91 1.61
N LYS A 10 -3.16 -7.84 2.23
CA LYS A 10 -2.59 -7.65 3.58
C LYS A 10 -1.55 -6.53 3.62
N GLY A 11 -0.71 -6.43 2.59
CA GLY A 11 0.28 -5.35 2.47
C GLY A 11 -0.37 -3.99 2.36
N VAL A 12 -1.36 -3.86 1.48
CA VAL A 12 -2.13 -2.63 1.26
C VAL A 12 -2.88 -2.21 2.53
N GLY A 13 -3.54 -3.14 3.23
CA GLY A 13 -4.20 -2.84 4.51
C GLY A 13 -3.22 -2.33 5.58
N ARG A 14 -2.00 -2.87 5.64
CA ARG A 14 -0.97 -2.44 6.59
C ARG A 14 -0.40 -1.05 6.25
N LEU A 15 -0.30 -0.71 4.97
CA LEU A 15 0.11 0.62 4.50
C LEU A 15 -0.98 1.66 4.80
N ALA A 16 -2.24 1.29 4.62
CA ALA A 16 -3.38 2.13 4.96
C ALA A 16 -3.47 2.39 6.47
N HIS A 17 -3.32 1.35 7.28
CA HIS A 17 -3.28 1.47 8.74
C HIS A 17 -2.10 2.32 9.24
N ARG A 18 -1.00 2.39 8.50
CA ARG A 18 0.15 3.26 8.84
C ARG A 18 -0.03 4.71 8.38
N GLY A 19 -1.13 5.04 7.70
CA GLY A 19 -1.40 6.36 7.15
C GLY A 19 -0.52 6.74 5.96
N TRP A 20 0.13 5.77 5.31
CA TRP A 20 1.00 6.04 4.16
C TRP A 20 0.22 6.09 2.84
N ILE A 21 -0.90 5.37 2.80
CA ILE A 21 -1.86 5.37 1.71
C ILE A 21 -3.28 5.45 2.27
N ARG A 22 -4.23 5.88 1.46
CA ARG A 22 -5.65 5.86 1.77
C ARG A 22 -6.40 5.15 0.65
N LEU A 23 -7.32 4.26 1.01
CA LEU A 23 -8.14 3.53 0.06
C LEU A 23 -9.45 4.27 -0.14
N GLU A 24 -9.73 4.66 -1.38
CA GLU A 24 -10.98 5.30 -1.80
C GLU A 24 -11.67 4.35 -2.81
N GLY A 25 -12.35 3.33 -2.28
CA GLY A 25 -13.03 2.31 -3.08
C GLY A 25 -12.08 1.49 -3.96
N LYS A 26 -12.03 1.83 -5.26
CA LYS A 26 -11.15 1.18 -6.26
C LYS A 26 -9.85 1.98 -6.52
N SER A 27 -9.70 3.14 -5.88
CA SER A 27 -8.55 4.02 -6.03
C SER A 27 -7.69 4.02 -4.76
N VAL A 28 -6.38 4.24 -4.93
CA VAL A 28 -5.43 4.36 -3.83
C VAL A 28 -4.81 5.75 -3.88
N LEU A 29 -4.99 6.53 -2.82
CA LEU A 29 -4.33 7.82 -2.65
C LEU A 29 -3.03 7.59 -1.87
N ILE A 30 -1.90 7.97 -2.45
CA ILE A 30 -0.59 7.89 -1.77
C ILE A 30 -0.39 9.20 -1.02
N LEU A 31 -0.28 9.12 0.31
CA LEU A 31 -0.11 10.30 1.16
C LEU A 31 1.37 10.63 1.36
N ASP A 32 2.23 9.61 1.41
CA ASP A 32 3.67 9.77 1.68
C ASP A 32 4.49 8.84 0.74
N PRO A 33 4.81 9.32 -0.48
CA PRO A 33 5.51 8.52 -1.49
C PRO A 33 6.97 8.24 -1.13
N GLU A 34 7.64 9.12 -0.37
CA GLU A 34 9.04 8.96 0.02
C GLU A 34 9.23 7.77 0.96
N ARG A 35 8.35 7.62 1.96
CA ARG A 35 8.36 6.45 2.85
C ARG A 35 8.03 5.16 2.12
N LEU A 36 7.12 5.23 1.14
CA LEU A 36 6.75 4.09 0.31
C LEU A 36 7.95 3.62 -0.53
N ALA A 37 8.65 4.55 -1.18
CA ALA A 37 9.84 4.25 -1.99
C ALA A 37 10.97 3.67 -1.14
N ARG A 38 11.21 4.18 0.07
CA ARG A 38 12.23 3.65 0.99
C ARG A 38 11.95 2.22 1.47
N ARG A 39 10.67 1.80 1.52
CA ARG A 39 10.28 0.43 1.90
C ARG A 39 10.14 -0.53 0.72
N ALA A 40 9.94 0.01 -0.49
CA ALA A 40 9.92 -0.79 -1.72
C ALA A 40 11.33 -1.20 -2.18
N ARG A 41 12.37 -0.63 -1.56
CA ARG A 41 13.77 -1.04 -1.70
C ARG A 41 14.07 -2.27 -0.85
#